data_AF-A0A0R1KCS2-F1
#
_entry.id   AF-A0A0R1KCS2-F1
#
_cell.length_a   1.000
_cell.length_b   1.000
_cell.length_c   1.000
_cell.angle_alpha   90.00
_cell.angle_beta   90.00
_cell.angle_gamma   90.00
#
_symmetry.space_group_name_H-M   'P 1'
#
loop_
_entity.id
_entity.type
_entity.pdbx_description
1 polymer ?
#
loop_
_entity_poly.entity_id
_entity_poly.type
_entity_poly.pdbx_seq_one_letter_code
_entity_poly.pdbx_strand_id
1 'polypeptide(L)'
;MKKLYKLDGWTLFAMFLILAFMELIQMFLSNQRIGAAPAMGKALELGMYTVTIIFSFAIYYGVMYLVLNNNETGFQKTIFVNIVIGLTLASLLSIIADLITGKAPNIWIKIVIGLIGNGLIAWTNWKELDVSQNSKIKISVCTAICFVVSSL
;
A
#
# COMPACT_ATOMS: atom_id res chain seq x y z
N MET A 1 2.45 -19.65 -13.86
CA MET A 1 2.62 -18.92 -12.58
C MET A 1 4.07 -19.01 -12.06
N LYS A 2 5.10 -18.49 -12.76
CA LYS A 2 6.52 -18.66 -12.33
C LYS A 2 7.51 -17.50 -12.60
N LYS A 3 7.11 -16.37 -13.20
CA LYS A 3 8.05 -15.26 -13.53
C LYS A 3 7.84 -13.97 -12.72
N LEU A 4 6.60 -13.57 -12.43
CA LEU A 4 6.28 -12.33 -11.70
C LEU A 4 6.83 -12.27 -10.26
N TYR A 5 7.08 -13.41 -9.62
CA TYR A 5 7.54 -13.49 -8.23
C TYR A 5 9.00 -13.95 -8.09
N LYS A 6 9.67 -14.23 -9.23
CA LYS A 6 11.13 -14.45 -9.27
C LYS A 6 11.87 -13.13 -9.46
N LEU A 7 11.49 -12.14 -8.67
CA LEU A 7 12.11 -10.82 -8.70
C LEU A 7 13.37 -10.82 -7.87
N ASP A 8 14.39 -10.18 -8.41
CA ASP A 8 15.62 -9.82 -7.71
C ASP A 8 15.36 -8.64 -6.77
N GLY A 9 16.29 -8.40 -5.85
CA GLY A 9 16.15 -7.35 -4.84
C GLY A 9 15.97 -5.96 -5.44
N TRP A 10 16.64 -5.67 -6.56
CA TRP A 10 16.53 -4.38 -7.24
C TRP A 10 15.13 -4.15 -7.82
N THR A 11 14.51 -5.16 -8.42
CA THR A 11 13.14 -4.99 -8.93
C THR A 11 12.15 -4.79 -7.79
N LEU A 12 12.29 -5.51 -6.67
CA LEU A 12 11.45 -5.29 -5.48
C LEU A 12 11.61 -3.88 -4.93
N PHE A 13 12.84 -3.39 -4.86
CA PHE A 13 13.14 -2.03 -4.44
C PHE A 13 12.54 -0.99 -5.39
N ALA A 14 12.67 -1.18 -6.71
CA ALA A 14 12.08 -0.31 -7.72
C ALA A 14 10.54 -0.27 -7.61
N MET A 15 9.89 -1.40 -7.35
CA MET A 15 8.45 -1.45 -7.11
C MET A 15 8.05 -0.66 -5.86
N PHE A 16 8.80 -0.77 -4.77
CA PHE A 16 8.55 0.04 -3.58
C PHE A 16 8.76 1.53 -3.83
N LEU A 17 9.78 1.92 -4.60
CA LEU A 17 9.98 3.31 -4.99
C LEU A 17 8.79 3.84 -5.79
N ILE A 18 8.23 3.06 -6.72
CA ILE A 18 7.02 3.45 -7.47
C ILE A 18 5.86 3.73 -6.51
N LEU A 19 5.62 2.83 -5.55
CA LEU A 19 4.60 3.04 -4.52
C LEU A 19 4.86 4.33 -3.73
N ALA A 20 6.09 4.50 -3.24
CA ALA A 20 6.47 5.66 -2.43
C ALA A 20 6.26 6.97 -3.20
N PHE A 21 6.64 7.03 -4.48
CA PHE A 21 6.40 8.20 -5.32
C PHE A 21 4.90 8.45 -5.54
N MET A 22 4.08 7.41 -5.74
CA MET A 22 2.63 7.56 -5.88
C MET A 22 2.00 8.10 -4.59
N GLU A 23 2.36 7.58 -3.42
CA GLU A 23 1.88 8.08 -2.14
C GLU A 23 2.32 9.53 -1.89
N LEU A 24 3.56 9.88 -2.24
CA LEU A 24 4.03 11.27 -2.15
C LEU A 24 3.21 12.20 -3.06
N ILE A 25 3.01 11.84 -4.33
CA ILE A 25 2.20 12.64 -5.26
C ILE A 25 0.80 12.88 -4.71
N GLN A 26 0.15 11.83 -4.20
CA GLN A 26 -1.16 11.92 -3.56
C GLN A 26 -1.16 12.90 -2.38
N MET A 27 -0.15 12.84 -1.52
CA MET A 27 -0.03 13.76 -0.38
C MET A 27 0.16 15.21 -0.83
N PHE A 28 0.96 15.46 -1.87
CA PHE A 28 1.12 16.80 -2.43
C PHE A 28 -0.18 17.35 -3.05
N LEU A 29 -0.94 16.51 -3.74
CA LEU A 29 -2.22 16.92 -4.35
C LEU A 29 -3.29 17.21 -3.29
N SER A 30 -3.33 16.42 -2.22
CA SER A 30 -4.30 16.59 -1.14
C SER A 30 -3.98 17.78 -0.22
N ASN A 31 -2.72 18.18 -0.08
CA ASN A 31 -2.31 19.30 0.76
C ASN A 31 -2.03 20.58 -0.06
N GLN A 32 -3.10 21.35 -0.28
CA GLN A 32 -3.05 22.63 -1.02
C GLN A 32 -2.17 23.71 -0.36
N ARG A 33 -1.77 23.55 0.91
CA ARG A 33 -0.95 24.52 1.64
C ARG A 33 0.54 24.38 1.38
N ILE A 34 0.98 23.22 0.88
CA ILE A 34 2.41 22.96 0.63
C ILE A 34 2.94 23.90 -0.45
N GLY A 35 2.16 24.22 -1.48
CA GLY A 35 2.57 25.10 -2.57
C GLY A 35 3.11 26.47 -2.08
N ALA A 36 2.48 27.02 -1.03
CA ALA A 36 2.79 28.32 -0.45
C ALA A 36 3.80 28.28 0.71
N ALA A 37 4.19 27.10 1.18
CA ALA A 37 5.12 26.96 2.30
C ALA A 37 6.56 27.40 1.90
N PRO A 38 7.34 27.98 2.85
CA PRO A 38 8.75 28.28 2.63
C PRO A 38 9.55 26.99 2.37
N ALA A 39 10.68 27.10 1.65
CA ALA A 39 11.45 25.95 1.18
C ALA A 39 11.87 24.97 2.30
N MET A 40 12.23 25.47 3.48
CA MET A 40 12.55 24.65 4.65
C MET A 40 11.35 23.87 5.18
N GLY A 41 10.14 24.46 5.13
CA GLY A 41 8.90 23.80 5.51
C GLY A 41 8.54 22.66 4.56
N LYS A 42 8.68 22.89 3.25
CA LYS A 42 8.48 21.86 2.21
C LYS A 42 9.41 20.66 2.39
N ALA A 43 10.68 20.91 2.69
CA ALA A 43 11.67 19.86 2.91
C ALA A 43 11.37 19.03 4.16
N LEU A 44 10.98 19.68 5.26
CA LEU A 44 10.60 19.00 6.50
C LEU A 44 9.36 18.11 6.29
N GLU A 45 8.34 18.64 5.62
CA GLU A 45 7.10 17.93 5.35
C GLU A 45 7.31 16.72 4.42
N LEU A 46 8.11 16.88 3.36
CA LEU A 46 8.53 15.77 2.51
C LEU A 46 9.27 14.68 3.31
N GLY A 47 10.14 15.09 4.23
CA GLY A 47 10.84 14.18 5.14
C GLY A 47 9.87 13.39 6.02
N MET A 48 8.92 14.07 6.67
CA MET A 48 7.90 13.41 7.50
C MET A 48 7.02 12.45 6.70
N TYR A 49 6.60 12.85 5.51
CA TYR A 49 5.81 11.98 4.62
C TYR A 49 6.58 10.75 4.20
N THR A 50 7.84 10.91 3.78
CA THR A 50 8.70 9.79 3.41
C THR A 50 8.83 8.79 4.57
N VAL A 51 9.07 9.29 5.79
CA VAL A 51 9.13 8.45 7.00
C VAL A 51 7.80 7.74 7.26
N THR A 52 6.67 8.45 7.12
CA THR A 52 5.32 7.88 7.30
C THR A 52 5.03 6.75 6.32
N ILE A 53 5.40 6.91 5.05
CA ILE A 53 5.24 5.88 4.00
C ILE A 53 6.02 4.63 4.38
N ILE A 54 7.29 4.78 4.77
CA ILE A 54 8.16 3.66 5.15
C ILE A 54 7.59 2.92 6.37
N PHE A 55 7.20 3.65 7.42
CA PHE A 55 6.64 3.04 8.63
C PHE A 55 5.30 2.37 8.36
N SER A 56 4.39 3.01 7.61
CA SER A 56 3.08 2.44 7.29
C SER A 56 3.21 1.16 6.49
N PHE A 57 4.09 1.14 5.47
CA PHE A 57 4.37 -0.06 4.71
C PHE A 57 5.01 -1.15 5.58
N ALA A 58 5.98 -0.80 6.43
CA ALA A 58 6.65 -1.75 7.32
C ALA A 58 5.67 -2.39 8.31
N ILE A 59 4.73 -1.63 8.87
CA ILE A 59 3.68 -2.15 9.74
C ILE A 59 2.76 -3.09 8.95
N TYR A 60 2.25 -2.64 7.80
CA TYR A 60 1.33 -3.44 6.98
C TYR A 60 1.96 -4.78 6.57
N TYR A 61 3.17 -4.72 5.99
CA TYR A 61 3.93 -5.91 5.61
C TYR A 61 4.30 -6.76 6.83
N GLY A 62 4.73 -6.14 7.93
CA GLY A 62 5.16 -6.80 9.16
C GLY A 62 4.04 -7.61 9.80
N VAL A 63 2.82 -7.08 9.86
CA VAL A 63 1.67 -7.82 10.40
C VAL A 63 1.39 -9.06 9.55
N MET A 64 1.35 -8.92 8.21
CA MET A 64 1.14 -10.06 7.29
C MET A 64 2.25 -11.10 7.42
N TYR A 65 3.49 -10.64 7.57
CA TYR A 65 4.65 -11.49 7.77
C TYR A 65 4.53 -12.29 9.07
N LEU A 66 4.22 -11.65 10.19
CA LEU A 66 4.08 -12.32 11.49
C LEU A 66 2.97 -13.37 11.50
N VAL A 67 1.86 -13.13 10.80
CA VAL A 67 0.75 -14.08 10.67
C VAL A 67 1.20 -15.40 10.02
N LEU A 68 2.13 -15.33 9.07
CA LEU A 68 2.57 -16.48 8.28
C LEU A 68 3.89 -17.10 8.72
N ASN A 69 4.79 -16.32 9.31
CA ASN A 69 6.15 -16.76 9.62
C ASN A 69 6.19 -17.98 10.55
N ASN A 70 5.14 -18.21 11.33
CA ASN A 70 5.04 -19.37 12.22
C ASN A 70 4.69 -20.68 11.50
N ASN A 71 4.10 -20.64 10.31
CA ASN A 71 3.52 -21.82 9.66
C ASN A 71 3.96 -22.04 8.21
N GLU A 72 4.51 -21.02 7.55
CA GLU A 72 4.77 -21.02 6.11
C GLU A 72 6.19 -20.49 5.82
N THR A 73 6.73 -20.80 4.65
CA THR A 73 8.04 -20.29 4.20
C THR A 73 7.98 -19.84 2.74
N GLY A 74 8.95 -19.03 2.29
CA GLY A 74 9.04 -18.59 0.89
C GLY A 74 7.97 -17.58 0.43
N PHE A 75 7.08 -17.14 1.33
CA PHE A 75 5.96 -16.26 1.02
C PHE A 75 6.34 -14.76 0.93
N GLN A 76 7.52 -14.38 1.42
CA GLN A 76 7.91 -12.99 1.68
C GLN A 76 7.82 -12.12 0.44
N LYS A 77 8.39 -12.60 -0.68
CA LYS A 77 8.39 -11.85 -1.95
C LYS A 77 7.00 -11.71 -2.52
N THR A 78 6.17 -12.76 -2.45
CA THR A 78 4.81 -12.74 -2.99
C THR A 78 3.94 -11.76 -2.23
N ILE A 79 3.97 -11.77 -0.89
CA ILE A 79 3.23 -10.80 -0.09
C ILE A 79 3.67 -9.38 -0.35
N PHE A 80 4.98 -9.15 -0.40
CA PHE A 80 5.52 -7.83 -0.69
C PHE A 80 4.97 -7.30 -2.01
N VAL A 81 5.07 -8.08 -3.08
CA VAL A 81 4.59 -7.71 -4.42
C VAL A 81 3.08 -7.43 -4.40
N ASN A 82 2.29 -8.31 -3.77
CA ASN A 82 0.84 -8.15 -3.70
C ASN A 82 0.42 -6.88 -2.96
N ILE A 83 1.07 -6.59 -1.82
CA ILE A 83 0.84 -5.35 -1.06
C ILE A 83 1.21 -4.13 -1.91
N VAL A 84 2.40 -4.12 -2.51
CA VAL A 84 2.86 -2.98 -3.32
C VAL A 84 1.90 -2.71 -4.47
N ILE A 85 1.47 -3.73 -5.21
CA ILE A 85 0.52 -3.56 -6.32
C ILE A 85 -0.81 -3.00 -5.82
N GLY A 86 -1.36 -3.54 -4.73
CA GLY A 86 -2.63 -3.10 -4.18
C GLY A 86 -2.61 -1.67 -3.66
N LEU A 87 -1.58 -1.30 -2.90
CA LEU A 87 -1.41 0.07 -2.40
C LEU A 87 -1.15 1.05 -3.55
N THR A 88 -0.33 0.67 -4.53
CA THR A 88 -0.05 1.54 -5.70
C THR A 88 -1.33 1.84 -6.47
N LEU A 89 -2.19 0.83 -6.68
CA LEU A 89 -3.48 1.04 -7.34
C LEU A 89 -4.39 1.95 -6.51
N ALA A 90 -4.42 1.79 -5.18
CA ALA A 90 -5.21 2.65 -4.30
C ALA A 90 -4.75 4.12 -4.37
N SER A 91 -3.44 4.36 -4.33
CA SER A 91 -2.87 5.70 -4.47
C SER A 91 -3.18 6.30 -5.84
N LEU A 92 -3.05 5.52 -6.91
CA LEU A 92 -3.39 5.96 -8.27
C LEU A 92 -4.86 6.37 -8.39
N LEU A 93 -5.79 5.55 -7.87
CA LEU A 93 -7.21 5.88 -7.87
C LEU A 93 -7.51 7.13 -7.04
N SER A 94 -6.80 7.33 -5.93
CA SER A 94 -6.93 8.53 -5.09
C SER A 94 -6.45 9.77 -5.82
N ILE A 95 -5.30 9.71 -6.50
CA ILE A 95 -4.79 10.79 -7.34
C ILE A 95 -5.81 11.17 -8.41
N ILE A 96 -6.38 10.18 -9.11
CA ILE A 96 -7.40 10.42 -10.13
C ILE A 96 -8.64 11.10 -9.53
N ALA A 97 -9.11 10.65 -8.36
CA ALA A 97 -10.24 11.25 -7.68
C ALA A 97 -9.97 12.70 -7.24
N ASP A 98 -8.79 12.99 -6.72
CA ASP A 98 -8.35 14.34 -6.34
C ASP A 98 -8.29 15.27 -7.54
N LEU A 99 -7.77 14.79 -8.67
CA LEU A 99 -7.69 15.57 -9.92
C LEU A 99 -9.07 15.88 -10.52
N ILE A 100 -10.01 14.92 -10.46
CA ILE A 100 -11.38 15.13 -10.99
C ILE A 100 -12.16 16.11 -10.12
N THR A 101 -12.06 15.97 -8.80
CA THR A 101 -12.88 16.74 -7.86
C THR A 101 -12.26 18.09 -7.46
N GLY A 102 -10.96 18.27 -7.70
CA GLY A 102 -10.20 19.47 -7.31
C GLY A 102 -10.10 19.68 -5.79
N LYS A 103 -10.49 18.66 -5.00
CA LYS A 103 -10.54 18.67 -3.54
C LYS A 103 -10.16 17.28 -3.03
N ALA A 104 -9.75 17.20 -1.77
CA ALA A 104 -9.50 15.91 -1.14
C ALA A 104 -10.75 15.01 -1.19
N PRO A 105 -10.61 13.67 -1.28
CA PRO A 105 -11.73 12.78 -1.50
C PRO A 105 -12.58 12.75 -0.23
N ASN A 106 -13.91 12.73 -0.39
CA ASN A 106 -14.80 12.52 0.74
C ASN A 106 -14.65 11.09 1.30
N ILE A 107 -15.21 10.86 2.49
CA ILE A 107 -15.09 9.56 3.18
C ILE A 107 -15.60 8.39 2.34
N TRP A 108 -16.66 8.58 1.54
CA TRP A 108 -17.22 7.54 0.69
C TRP A 108 -16.26 7.13 -0.43
N ILE A 109 -15.62 8.09 -1.08
CA ILE A 109 -14.61 7.82 -2.13
C ILE A 109 -13.41 7.10 -1.50
N LYS A 110 -12.96 7.53 -0.32
CA LYS A 110 -11.87 6.86 0.41
C LYS A 110 -12.19 5.40 0.73
N ILE A 111 -13.42 5.13 1.19
CA ILE A 111 -13.88 3.76 1.48
C ILE A 111 -13.86 2.90 0.20
N VAL A 112 -14.38 3.40 -0.92
CA VAL A 112 -14.41 2.65 -2.18
C VAL A 112 -12.99 2.36 -2.68
N ILE A 113 -12.10 3.35 -2.65
CA ILE A 113 -10.70 3.17 -3.06
C ILE A 113 -9.99 2.18 -2.14
N GLY A 114 -10.20 2.30 -0.82
CA GLY A 114 -9.64 1.39 0.17
C GLY A 114 -10.11 -0.05 -0.02
N LEU A 115 -11.39 -0.25 -0.38
CA LEU A 115 -11.93 -1.57 -0.72
C LEU A 115 -11.30 -2.14 -1.98
N ILE A 116 -11.08 -1.33 -3.02
CA ILE A 116 -10.43 -1.80 -4.25
C ILE A 116 -8.97 -2.17 -3.98
N GLY A 117 -8.22 -1.31 -3.28
CA GLY A 117 -6.82 -1.55 -2.94
C GLY A 117 -6.64 -2.80 -2.08
N ASN A 118 -7.28 -2.83 -0.91
CA ASN A 118 -7.18 -3.97 0.01
C ASN A 118 -7.87 -5.23 -0.55
N GLY A 119 -8.95 -5.08 -1.31
CA GLY A 119 -9.60 -6.18 -2.02
C GLY A 119 -8.67 -6.83 -3.05
N LEU A 120 -7.89 -6.02 -3.78
CA LEU A 120 -6.86 -6.53 -4.69
C LEU A 120 -5.75 -7.26 -3.95
N ILE A 121 -5.28 -6.74 -2.81
CA ILE A 121 -4.30 -7.42 -1.94
C ILE A 121 -4.86 -8.77 -1.47
N ALA A 122 -6.10 -8.80 -0.97
CA ALA A 122 -6.74 -10.03 -0.52
C ALA A 122 -6.90 -11.05 -1.65
N TRP A 123 -7.32 -10.60 -2.84
CA TRP A 123 -7.52 -11.46 -3.99
C TRP A 123 -6.21 -12.02 -4.56
N THR A 124 -5.20 -11.17 -4.75
CA THR A 124 -3.87 -11.59 -5.20
C THR A 124 -3.22 -12.50 -4.18
N ASN A 125 -3.40 -12.24 -2.88
CA ASN A 125 -2.93 -13.14 -1.84
C ASN A 125 -3.63 -14.50 -1.92
N TRP A 126 -4.94 -14.54 -2.12
CA TRP A 126 -5.68 -15.79 -2.24
C TRP A 126 -5.22 -16.63 -3.44
N LYS A 127 -4.97 -15.98 -4.58
CA LYS A 127 -4.58 -16.62 -5.85
C LYS A 127 -3.12 -17.04 -5.90
N GLU A 128 -2.21 -16.16 -5.50
CA GLU A 128 -0.78 -16.27 -5.83
C GLU A 128 0.11 -16.69 -4.64
N LEU A 129 -0.36 -16.59 -3.39
CA LEU A 129 0.38 -17.20 -2.28
C LEU A 129 0.31 -18.71 -2.35
N ASP A 130 1.48 -19.32 -2.35
CA ASP A 130 1.68 -20.76 -2.22
C ASP A 130 1.80 -21.14 -0.74
N VAL A 131 0.67 -21.04 -0.03
CA VAL A 131 0.54 -21.34 1.42
C VAL A 131 -0.73 -22.13 1.68
N SER A 132 -0.83 -22.76 2.86
CA SER A 132 -2.03 -23.52 3.25
C SER A 132 -3.31 -22.68 3.21
N GLN A 133 -4.47 -23.31 2.97
CA GLN A 133 -5.76 -22.61 2.96
C GLN A 133 -6.05 -21.87 4.27
N ASN A 134 -5.67 -22.46 5.41
CA ASN A 134 -5.79 -21.82 6.72
C ASN A 134 -5.00 -20.50 6.79
N SER A 135 -3.76 -20.52 6.32
CA SER A 135 -2.91 -19.33 6.21
C SER A 135 -3.50 -18.27 5.27
N LYS A 136 -4.09 -18.67 4.14
CA LYS A 136 -4.79 -17.74 3.23
C LYS A 136 -5.96 -17.03 3.91
N ILE A 137 -6.78 -17.76 4.66
CA ILE A 137 -7.90 -17.18 5.43
C ILE A 137 -7.39 -16.15 6.44
N LYS A 138 -6.33 -16.49 7.21
CA LYS A 138 -5.74 -15.58 8.21
C LYS A 138 -5.26 -14.27 7.58
N ILE A 139 -4.57 -14.34 6.43
CA ILE A 139 -4.14 -13.14 5.69
C ILE A 139 -5.34 -12.34 5.22
N SER A 140 -6.37 -12.98 4.62
CA SER A 140 -7.55 -12.27 4.13
C SER A 140 -8.28 -11.54 5.25
N VAL A 141 -8.42 -12.17 6.42
CA VAL A 141 -8.98 -11.52 7.63
C VAL A 141 -8.09 -10.36 8.06
N CYS A 142 -6.78 -10.55 8.09
CA CYS A 142 -5.85 -9.47 8.40
C CYS A 142 -5.96 -8.29 7.43
N THR A 143 -6.12 -8.55 6.13
CA THR A 143 -6.28 -7.52 5.10
C THR A 143 -7.56 -6.73 5.32
N ALA A 144 -8.65 -7.41 5.71
CA ALA A 144 -9.90 -6.75 6.08
C ALA A 144 -9.75 -5.87 7.33
N ILE A 145 -9.01 -6.34 8.35
CA ILE A 145 -8.71 -5.53 9.55
C ILE A 145 -7.88 -4.30 9.17
N CYS A 146 -6.82 -4.47 8.37
CA CYS A 146 -6.00 -3.36 7.88
C CYS A 146 -6.82 -2.33 7.09
N PHE A 147 -7.78 -2.79 6.28
CA PHE A 147 -8.71 -1.90 5.57
C PHE A 147 -9.55 -1.08 6.56
N VAL A 148 -10.17 -1.71 7.56
CA VAL A 148 -11.01 -1.02 8.55
C VAL A 148 -10.18 0.01 9.33
N VAL A 149 -8.99 -0.38 9.82
CA VAL A 149 -8.11 0.51 10.59
C VAL A 149 -7.60 1.69 9.76
N SER A 150 -7.33 1.51 8.47
CA SER A 150 -6.86 2.59 7.59
C SER A 150 -7.97 3.48 7.04
N SER A 151 -9.23 3.06 7.13
CA SER A 151 -10.39 3.80 6.61
C SER A 151 -11.15 4.60 7.69
N LEU A 152 -10.83 4.37 8.97
CA LEU A 152 -11.30 5.11 10.15
C LEU A 152 -10.40 6.32 10.44
#